data_AF-A0A6N7ZE61-F1
#
_entry.id   AF-A0A6N7ZE61-F1
#
_cell.length_a   1.000
_cell.length_b   1.000
_cell.length_c   1.000
_cell.angle_alpha   90.00
_cell.angle_beta   90.00
_cell.angle_gamma   90.00
#
_symmetry.space_group_name_H-M   'P 1'
#
loop_
_entity.id
_entity.type
_entity.pdbx_description
1 polymer ?
#
loop_
_entity_poly.entity_id
_entity_poly.type
_entity_poly.pdbx_seq_one_letter_code
_entity_poly.pdbx_strand_id
1 'polypeptide(L)'
;MSQPPGPSPAGRAPAPARPSATDRASAADRARAGRGATPPGPRRPTDAVGASDRRHSRPASAAVYRRRRLVVLVGLLLVVGLVAALLAWVWPGFARADAAPQPAPTVTVTAEAPTPTLEPVARTGTSAFATALPDTVLDLVLRADPATEAWTPARALEAYELVYADGEGDDATTVTVVAGQWATVAEAETAAADLVAAAGEPTDTGDVEVAGERAGTYAVTPAGDGLATVTWRNGTAVLQATGPADVVTDVYAAYPL
;
A
#
# COMPACT_ATOMS: atom_id res chain seq x y z
N MET A 1 11.98 2.87 69.73
CA MET A 1 13.00 2.17 68.93
C MET A 1 12.59 2.26 67.48
N SER A 2 13.35 2.72 66.49
CA SER A 2 14.46 3.65 66.35
C SER A 2 14.49 3.98 64.85
N GLN A 3 14.90 5.20 64.53
CA GLN A 3 14.77 5.92 63.25
C GLN A 3 15.36 5.26 61.98
N PRO A 4 15.00 5.79 60.78
CA PRO A 4 15.43 5.34 59.45
C PRO A 4 16.77 5.98 59.02
N PRO A 5 17.21 5.75 57.78
CA PRO A 5 17.90 6.80 57.02
C PRO A 5 17.40 6.99 55.57
N GLY A 6 17.09 8.24 55.19
CA GLY A 6 17.45 8.80 53.87
C GLY A 6 18.82 9.52 53.97
N PRO A 7 19.25 10.47 53.10
CA PRO A 7 18.84 10.88 51.74
C PRO A 7 20.02 10.88 50.71
N SER A 8 19.78 11.47 49.52
CA SER A 8 20.56 11.64 48.26
C SER A 8 22.04 12.12 48.34
N PRO A 9 22.81 12.18 47.21
CA PRO A 9 22.81 13.43 46.40
C PRO A 9 23.04 13.27 44.86
N ALA A 10 22.87 14.41 44.20
CA ALA A 10 22.93 14.72 42.77
C ALA A 10 24.32 14.66 42.10
N GLY A 11 24.29 14.67 40.76
CA GLY A 11 25.34 15.24 39.89
C GLY A 11 25.60 14.37 38.66
N ARG A 12 25.88 14.86 37.45
CA ARG A 12 25.98 16.20 36.86
C ARG A 12 26.23 15.93 35.36
N ALA A 13 25.55 16.63 34.46
CA ALA A 13 25.86 16.65 33.03
C ALA A 13 27.27 17.23 32.76
N PRO A 14 27.92 16.85 31.64
CA PRO A 14 28.31 17.89 30.70
C PRO A 14 28.04 17.55 29.23
N ALA A 15 27.61 18.57 28.49
CA ALA A 15 27.66 18.69 27.02
C ALA A 15 29.07 19.18 26.58
N PRO A 16 29.29 19.62 25.31
CA PRO A 16 29.33 18.88 24.05
C PRO A 16 30.71 19.01 23.34
N ALA A 17 30.96 18.22 22.28
CA ALA A 17 32.00 18.55 21.30
C ALA A 17 31.54 18.24 19.87
N ARG A 18 31.64 19.27 19.01
CA ARG A 18 31.33 19.32 17.57
C ARG A 18 32.50 18.78 16.70
N PRO A 19 32.60 19.07 15.39
CA PRO A 19 32.16 18.21 14.29
C PRO A 19 33.34 17.84 13.35
N SER A 20 33.08 17.04 12.31
CA SER A 20 33.91 17.07 11.10
C SER A 20 33.01 17.11 9.88
N ALA A 21 32.86 18.31 9.33
CA ALA A 21 32.55 18.56 7.93
C ALA A 21 33.64 17.89 7.07
N THR A 22 33.43 17.45 5.84
CA THR A 22 33.02 18.25 4.66
C THR A 22 32.70 17.20 3.58
N ASP A 23 31.47 17.06 3.10
CA ASP A 23 30.89 17.80 1.97
C ASP A 23 31.82 17.83 0.73
N ARG A 24 31.47 17.14 -0.36
CA ARG A 24 30.56 17.64 -1.41
C ARG A 24 30.96 17.15 -2.81
N ALA A 25 29.95 16.72 -3.56
CA ALA A 25 29.97 16.56 -5.01
C ALA A 25 30.10 17.91 -5.76
N SER A 26 30.58 17.89 -7.00
CA SER A 26 30.13 18.67 -8.17
C SER A 26 31.23 18.61 -9.25
N ALA A 27 30.95 18.06 -10.43
CA ALA A 27 30.30 18.69 -11.58
C ALA A 27 31.17 19.75 -12.29
N ALA A 28 31.43 19.42 -13.55
CA ALA A 28 31.47 20.31 -14.71
C ALA A 28 32.68 21.25 -14.93
N ASP A 29 33.16 21.14 -16.16
CA ASP A 29 33.48 22.26 -17.06
C ASP A 29 34.82 22.98 -16.88
N ARG A 30 35.76 22.69 -17.78
CA ARG A 30 36.18 23.68 -18.80
C ARG A 30 37.25 23.14 -19.75
N ALA A 31 36.99 23.39 -21.02
CA ALA A 31 37.99 23.42 -22.08
C ALA A 31 39.06 24.51 -21.84
N ARG A 32 40.27 24.29 -22.38
CA ARG A 32 40.96 25.18 -23.35
C ARG A 32 42.50 25.18 -23.22
N ALA A 33 43.12 24.64 -24.27
CA ALA A 33 44.30 25.11 -25.02
C ALA A 33 45.60 25.60 -24.32
N GLY A 34 46.72 25.04 -24.81
CA GLY A 34 48.07 25.65 -24.78
C GLY A 34 49.15 24.57 -25.02
N ARG A 35 49.58 24.30 -26.27
CA ARG A 35 50.73 24.88 -27.01
C ARG A 35 52.13 24.59 -26.43
N GLY A 36 53.00 24.03 -27.30
CA GLY A 36 54.47 23.95 -27.19
C GLY A 36 54.94 22.56 -26.77
N ALA A 37 55.95 21.89 -27.34
CA ALA A 37 57.00 22.24 -28.30
C ALA A 37 57.57 20.94 -28.95
N THR A 38 58.36 21.08 -30.02
CA THR A 38 58.79 20.06 -31.02
C THR A 38 60.25 19.55 -30.75
N PRO A 39 60.95 18.79 -31.65
CA PRO A 39 61.26 17.33 -31.71
C PRO A 39 62.81 17.02 -31.58
N PRO A 40 63.50 15.96 -32.11
CA PRO A 40 63.49 15.32 -33.48
C PRO A 40 63.59 13.76 -33.53
N GLY A 41 63.18 13.09 -34.63
CA GLY A 41 64.10 12.59 -35.69
C GLY A 41 63.70 11.17 -36.20
N PRO A 42 64.33 10.60 -37.26
CA PRO A 42 63.80 10.63 -38.65
C PRO A 42 63.61 9.24 -39.32
N ARG A 43 62.94 9.20 -40.50
CA ARG A 43 63.34 8.49 -41.77
C ARG A 43 62.19 8.40 -42.83
N ARG A 44 62.23 9.28 -43.85
CA ARG A 44 62.36 9.09 -45.34
C ARG A 44 61.60 7.95 -46.12
N PRO A 45 61.44 8.01 -47.47
CA PRO A 45 60.45 8.77 -48.28
C PRO A 45 59.83 7.93 -49.46
N THR A 46 58.97 8.54 -50.31
CA THR A 46 58.92 8.51 -51.81
C THR A 46 57.55 9.09 -52.26
N ASP A 47 57.49 10.28 -52.88
CA ASP A 47 57.55 10.60 -54.33
C ASP A 47 56.37 10.01 -55.12
N ALA A 48 55.59 10.69 -55.99
CA ALA A 48 55.73 11.92 -56.77
C ALA A 48 54.30 12.43 -57.16
N VAL A 49 53.98 13.73 -57.12
CA VAL A 49 54.03 14.75 -58.19
C VAL A 49 53.45 14.34 -59.56
N GLY A 50 52.36 15.01 -59.96
CA GLY A 50 51.84 15.13 -61.32
C GLY A 50 50.71 16.17 -61.33
N ALA A 51 51.03 17.45 -61.50
CA ALA A 51 51.00 18.18 -62.78
C ALA A 51 49.57 18.50 -63.25
N SER A 52 49.28 19.79 -63.15
CA SER A 52 48.10 20.54 -63.60
C SER A 52 47.86 20.44 -65.11
N ASP A 53 46.59 20.37 -65.50
CA ASP A 53 46.16 21.03 -66.73
C ASP A 53 44.74 21.61 -66.62
N ARG A 54 44.64 22.91 -66.90
CA ARG A 54 43.40 23.70 -66.81
C ARG A 54 42.76 23.76 -68.19
N ARG A 55 41.57 23.16 -68.34
CA ARG A 55 40.60 23.61 -69.35
C ARG A 55 39.42 24.25 -68.64
N HIS A 56 39.23 25.55 -68.91
CA HIS A 56 38.08 26.31 -68.44
C HIS A 56 36.80 25.79 -69.11
N SER A 57 35.89 25.24 -68.31
CA SER A 57 34.47 25.15 -68.65
C SER A 57 33.68 25.83 -67.53
N ARG A 58 32.98 26.90 -67.90
CA ARG A 58 32.10 27.69 -67.01
C ARG A 58 31.12 26.74 -66.28
N PRO A 59 30.94 26.84 -64.95
CA PRO A 59 30.13 25.87 -64.21
C PRO A 59 28.63 26.10 -64.45
N ALA A 60 27.90 25.02 -64.76
CA ALA A 60 26.44 25.02 -64.64
C ALA A 60 26.05 25.14 -63.15
N SER A 61 25.20 26.12 -62.84
CA SER A 61 24.89 26.56 -61.48
C SER A 61 24.35 25.45 -60.55
N ALA A 62 24.97 25.27 -59.38
CA ALA A 62 24.57 24.35 -58.31
C ALA A 62 23.19 24.66 -57.65
N ALA A 63 22.54 25.76 -58.03
CA ALA A 63 21.23 26.16 -57.50
C ALA A 63 20.06 25.36 -58.11
N VAL A 64 20.19 24.90 -59.36
CA VAL A 64 19.13 24.15 -60.06
C VAL A 64 18.99 22.73 -59.53
N TYR A 65 20.10 22.10 -59.13
CA TYR A 65 20.11 20.71 -58.67
C TYR A 65 19.46 20.54 -57.28
N ARG A 66 19.60 21.53 -56.37
CA ARG A 66 18.92 21.51 -55.07
C ARG A 66 17.41 21.70 -55.19
N ARG A 67 16.95 22.58 -56.09
CA ARG A 67 15.52 22.76 -56.38
C ARG A 67 14.91 21.49 -56.99
N ARG A 68 15.62 20.83 -57.90
CA ARG A 68 15.17 19.53 -58.47
C ARG A 68 15.10 18.43 -57.42
N ARG A 69 16.09 18.33 -56.52
CA ARG A 69 16.05 17.37 -55.40
C ARG A 69 14.91 17.63 -54.44
N LEU A 70 14.61 18.89 -54.11
CA LEU A 70 13.53 19.25 -53.21
C LEU A 70 12.15 18.95 -53.83
N VAL A 71 11.98 19.22 -55.13
CA VAL A 71 10.77 18.85 -55.88
C VAL A 71 10.58 17.33 -55.94
N VAL A 72 11.65 16.55 -56.15
CA VAL A 72 11.59 15.09 -56.13
C VAL A 72 11.20 14.55 -54.75
N LEU A 73 11.71 15.16 -53.68
CA LEU A 73 11.43 14.75 -52.30
C LEU A 73 9.98 15.06 -51.90
N VAL A 74 9.47 16.23 -52.29
CA VAL A 74 8.05 16.61 -52.12
C VAL A 74 7.15 15.69 -52.97
N GLY A 75 7.54 15.39 -54.20
CA GLY A 75 6.83 14.45 -55.06
C GLY A 75 6.76 13.04 -54.45
N LEU A 76 7.86 12.55 -53.88
CA LEU A 76 7.90 11.25 -53.21
C LEU A 76 6.98 11.22 -51.98
N LEU A 77 6.99 12.27 -51.16
CA LEU A 77 6.08 12.37 -50.01
C LEU A 77 4.61 12.39 -50.43
N LEU A 78 4.27 13.09 -51.51
CA LEU A 78 2.92 13.08 -52.06
C LEU A 78 2.51 11.68 -52.55
N VAL A 79 3.39 10.98 -53.26
CA VAL A 79 3.14 9.61 -53.72
C VAL A 79 2.95 8.65 -52.54
N VAL A 80 3.81 8.73 -51.52
CA VAL A 80 3.66 7.91 -50.30
C VAL A 80 2.36 8.22 -49.57
N GLY A 81 1.97 9.49 -49.45
CA GLY A 81 0.70 9.90 -48.87
C GLY A 81 -0.51 9.36 -49.65
N LEU A 82 -0.45 9.40 -50.99
CA LEU A 82 -1.49 8.85 -51.86
C LEU A 82 -1.60 7.32 -51.73
N VAL A 83 -0.47 6.62 -51.69
CA VAL A 83 -0.45 5.16 -51.48
C VAL A 83 -1.01 4.81 -50.10
N ALA A 84 -0.65 5.55 -49.05
CA ALA A 84 -1.21 5.33 -47.71
C ALA A 84 -2.73 5.57 -47.67
N ALA A 85 -3.21 6.63 -48.33
CA ALA A 85 -4.64 6.90 -48.43
C ALA A 85 -5.39 5.81 -49.21
N LEU A 86 -4.79 5.29 -50.28
CA LEU A 86 -5.39 4.24 -51.11
C LEU A 86 -5.39 2.89 -50.37
N LEU A 87 -4.35 2.58 -49.60
CA LEU A 87 -4.31 1.42 -48.70
C LEU A 87 -5.36 1.54 -47.58
N ALA A 88 -5.51 2.73 -46.98
CA ALA A 88 -6.55 2.99 -45.98
C ALA A 88 -7.97 2.86 -46.54
N TRP A 89 -8.17 3.19 -47.83
CA TRP A 89 -9.45 3.04 -48.52
C TRP A 89 -9.75 1.57 -48.88
N VAL A 90 -8.77 0.85 -49.43
CA VAL A 90 -8.94 -0.54 -49.91
C VAL A 90 -9.02 -1.54 -48.75
N TRP A 91 -8.40 -1.24 -47.61
CA TRP A 91 -8.40 -2.12 -46.44
C TRP A 91 -8.50 -1.28 -45.15
N PRO A 92 -9.72 -0.99 -44.68
CA PRO A 92 -9.94 -0.07 -43.55
C PRO A 92 -9.49 -0.63 -42.19
N GLY A 93 -8.95 -1.85 -42.16
CA GLY A 93 -8.46 -2.53 -40.96
C GLY A 93 -7.22 -1.92 -40.30
N PHE A 94 -6.37 -1.18 -41.01
CA PHE A 94 -5.17 -0.58 -40.40
C PHE A 94 -5.40 0.81 -39.78
N ALA A 95 -6.50 1.48 -40.14
CA ALA A 95 -6.87 2.79 -39.61
C ALA A 95 -7.71 2.69 -38.32
N ARG A 96 -8.19 1.49 -37.99
CA ARG A 96 -8.77 1.20 -36.68
C ARG A 96 -7.66 0.63 -35.84
N ALA A 97 -7.19 1.39 -34.84
CA ALA A 97 -6.67 0.71 -33.66
C ALA A 97 -7.83 -0.17 -33.19
N ASP A 98 -7.65 -1.49 -33.19
CA ASP A 98 -8.64 -2.41 -32.63
C ASP A 98 -8.93 -1.92 -31.22
N ALA A 99 -10.11 -1.34 -31.02
CA ALA A 99 -10.60 -1.04 -29.69
C ALA A 99 -10.62 -2.38 -28.97
N ALA A 100 -9.76 -2.52 -27.95
CA ALA A 100 -9.74 -3.71 -27.11
C ALA A 100 -11.20 -4.01 -26.72
N PRO A 101 -11.68 -5.26 -26.88
CA PRO A 101 -13.06 -5.59 -26.57
C PRO A 101 -13.36 -5.13 -25.13
N GLN A 102 -14.37 -4.27 -24.99
CA GLN A 102 -14.87 -3.82 -23.69
C GLN A 102 -15.14 -5.08 -22.83
N PRO A 103 -14.61 -5.19 -21.61
CA PRO A 103 -14.84 -6.35 -20.77
C PRO A 103 -16.35 -6.55 -20.60
N ALA A 104 -16.81 -7.77 -20.86
CA ALA A 104 -18.22 -8.13 -20.67
C ALA A 104 -18.62 -7.89 -19.21
N PRO A 105 -19.87 -7.45 -18.94
CA PRO A 105 -20.32 -7.24 -17.57
C PRO A 105 -20.22 -8.55 -16.79
N THR A 106 -19.40 -8.56 -15.74
CA THR A 106 -19.34 -9.67 -14.79
C THR A 106 -20.58 -9.63 -13.91
N VAL A 107 -21.43 -10.65 -14.02
CA VAL A 107 -22.53 -10.87 -13.08
C VAL A 107 -21.94 -11.59 -11.87
N THR A 108 -21.71 -10.86 -10.78
CA THR A 108 -21.37 -11.46 -9.48
C THR A 108 -22.65 -11.93 -8.81
N VAL A 109 -22.79 -13.24 -8.64
CA VAL A 109 -23.83 -13.82 -7.80
C VAL A 109 -23.31 -13.76 -6.36
N THR A 110 -23.90 -12.89 -5.55
CA THR A 110 -23.64 -12.86 -4.10
C THR A 110 -24.33 -14.07 -3.47
N ALA A 111 -23.57 -14.96 -2.85
CA ALA A 111 -24.12 -16.04 -2.05
C ALA A 111 -24.85 -15.46 -0.82
N GLU A 112 -25.91 -16.13 -0.38
CA GLU A 112 -26.60 -15.77 0.86
C GLU A 112 -25.68 -15.99 2.07
N ALA A 113 -25.79 -15.13 3.09
CA ALA A 113 -24.99 -15.27 4.29
C ALA A 113 -25.29 -16.62 4.98
N PRO A 114 -24.25 -17.32 5.49
CA PRO A 114 -24.46 -18.62 6.12
C PRO A 114 -25.30 -18.46 7.39
N THR A 115 -26.17 -19.44 7.66
CA THR A 115 -27.10 -19.44 8.79
C THR A 115 -26.65 -20.50 9.81
N PRO A 116 -26.72 -20.23 11.12
CA PRO A 116 -26.33 -21.21 12.14
C PRO A 116 -27.22 -22.44 12.11
N THR A 117 -26.61 -23.61 12.34
CA THR A 117 -27.32 -24.90 12.41
C THR A 117 -27.44 -25.45 13.83
N LEU A 118 -26.73 -24.83 14.78
CA LEU A 118 -26.71 -25.18 16.20
C LEU A 118 -27.47 -24.12 17.02
N GLU A 119 -27.90 -24.50 18.22
CA GLU A 119 -28.44 -23.53 19.18
C GLU A 119 -27.31 -22.94 20.03
N PRO A 120 -27.31 -21.61 20.30
CA PRO A 120 -26.34 -20.99 21.18
C PRO A 120 -26.57 -21.40 22.64
N VAL A 121 -25.50 -21.39 23.44
CA VAL A 121 -25.63 -21.57 24.88
C VAL A 121 -26.33 -20.38 25.53
N ALA A 122 -26.98 -20.60 26.67
CA ALA A 122 -27.58 -19.52 27.42
C ALA A 122 -26.49 -18.55 27.94
N ARG A 123 -26.68 -17.24 27.71
CA ARG A 123 -25.84 -16.18 28.26
C ARG A 123 -25.71 -16.30 29.78
N THR A 124 -24.49 -16.18 30.29
CA THR A 124 -24.22 -16.15 31.73
C THR A 124 -24.16 -14.72 32.28
N GLY A 125 -23.72 -13.76 31.46
CA GLY A 125 -23.73 -12.33 31.79
C GLY A 125 -25.15 -11.75 31.85
N THR A 126 -25.39 -10.87 32.83
CA THR A 126 -26.72 -10.27 33.08
C THR A 126 -26.74 -8.75 33.03
N SER A 127 -25.58 -8.12 32.82
CA SER A 127 -25.49 -6.68 32.61
C SER A 127 -26.11 -6.29 31.27
N ALA A 128 -26.49 -5.00 31.14
CA ALA A 128 -27.02 -4.49 29.87
C ALA A 128 -26.02 -4.71 28.72
N PHE A 129 -24.73 -4.52 28.98
CA PHE A 129 -23.67 -4.77 28.01
C PHE A 129 -23.60 -6.24 27.60
N ALA A 130 -23.52 -7.17 28.56
CA ALA A 130 -23.47 -8.60 28.27
C ALA A 130 -24.69 -9.06 27.47
N THR A 131 -25.89 -8.59 27.82
CA THR A 131 -27.13 -8.94 27.11
C THR A 131 -27.23 -8.37 25.70
N ALA A 132 -26.48 -7.31 25.40
CA ALA A 132 -26.45 -6.68 24.08
C ALA A 132 -25.50 -7.37 23.09
N LEU A 133 -24.56 -8.19 23.59
CA LEU A 133 -23.70 -9.00 22.72
C LEU A 133 -24.55 -10.02 21.95
N PRO A 134 -24.15 -10.43 20.74
CA PRO A 134 -24.93 -11.39 19.95
C PRO A 134 -24.78 -12.81 20.47
N ASP A 135 -25.83 -13.61 20.29
CA ASP A 135 -25.77 -15.08 20.47
C ASP A 135 -25.24 -15.80 19.23
N THR A 136 -25.36 -15.16 18.06
CA THR A 136 -24.94 -15.71 16.77
C THR A 136 -24.32 -14.62 15.91
N VAL A 137 -23.26 -14.94 15.19
CA VAL A 137 -22.66 -14.08 14.16
C VAL A 137 -22.36 -14.96 12.96
N LEU A 138 -23.00 -14.66 11.81
CA LEU A 138 -22.99 -15.55 10.64
C LEU A 138 -23.54 -16.93 11.00
N ASP A 139 -22.81 -18.01 10.72
CA ASP A 139 -23.09 -19.39 11.13
C ASP A 139 -22.50 -19.78 12.49
N LEU A 140 -21.70 -18.91 13.10
CA LEU A 140 -21.08 -19.17 14.39
C LEU A 140 -22.08 -18.90 15.52
N VAL A 141 -22.16 -19.83 16.47
CA VAL A 141 -23.02 -19.71 17.66
C VAL A 141 -22.20 -19.57 18.92
N LEU A 142 -22.72 -18.83 19.90
CA LEU A 142 -22.10 -18.70 21.21
C LEU A 142 -22.00 -20.06 21.90
N ARG A 143 -20.79 -20.42 22.32
CA ARG A 143 -20.46 -21.65 23.05
C ARG A 143 -20.05 -21.41 24.50
N ALA A 144 -19.50 -20.24 24.79
CA ALA A 144 -19.11 -19.80 26.13
C ALA A 144 -19.01 -18.28 26.20
N ASP A 145 -19.29 -17.70 27.37
CA ASP A 145 -19.18 -16.26 27.64
C ASP A 145 -18.67 -15.93 29.06
N PRO A 146 -17.63 -16.59 29.60
CA PRO A 146 -17.12 -16.27 30.94
C PRO A 146 -16.73 -14.79 31.06
N ALA A 147 -17.02 -14.20 32.22
CA ALA A 147 -16.43 -12.92 32.62
C ALA A 147 -14.89 -13.07 32.70
N THR A 148 -14.17 -12.03 32.27
CA THR A 148 -12.71 -12.04 32.24
C THR A 148 -12.13 -10.77 32.85
N GLU A 149 -10.97 -10.90 33.49
CA GLU A 149 -10.22 -9.79 34.11
C GLU A 149 -9.11 -9.25 33.19
N ALA A 150 -9.04 -9.72 31.94
CA ALA A 150 -7.98 -9.38 31.00
C ALA A 150 -7.80 -7.86 30.82
N TRP A 151 -8.91 -7.10 30.87
CA TRP A 151 -8.93 -5.66 30.62
C TRP A 151 -9.17 -4.80 31.86
N THR A 152 -9.19 -5.41 33.05
CA THR A 152 -9.25 -4.69 34.33
C THR A 152 -8.09 -3.71 34.53
N PRO A 153 -6.82 -4.03 34.16
CA PRO A 153 -5.73 -3.06 34.20
C PRO A 153 -5.96 -1.85 33.28
N ALA A 154 -6.66 -2.05 32.16
CA ALA A 154 -7.10 -1.01 31.23
C ALA A 154 -8.39 -0.30 31.68
N ARG A 155 -8.88 -0.58 32.89
CA ARG A 155 -10.04 0.07 33.52
C ARG A 155 -11.37 -0.23 32.83
N ALA A 156 -11.50 -1.39 32.18
CA ALA A 156 -12.80 -1.90 31.78
C ALA A 156 -13.70 -2.06 33.02
N LEU A 157 -14.96 -1.63 32.92
CA LEU A 157 -15.98 -1.81 33.95
C LEU A 157 -16.41 -3.27 34.06
N GLU A 158 -16.47 -3.93 32.91
CA GLU A 158 -16.74 -5.34 32.74
C GLU A 158 -16.14 -5.82 31.41
N ALA A 159 -15.76 -7.09 31.36
CA ALA A 159 -15.30 -7.74 30.14
C ALA A 159 -15.70 -9.22 30.12
N TYR A 160 -15.94 -9.73 28.93
CA TYR A 160 -16.35 -11.11 28.66
C TYR A 160 -15.49 -11.70 27.55
N GLU A 161 -15.12 -12.95 27.70
CA GLU A 161 -14.48 -13.74 26.65
C GLU A 161 -15.54 -14.64 26.02
N LEU A 162 -15.95 -14.31 24.80
CA LEU A 162 -16.97 -15.02 24.05
C LEU A 162 -16.30 -15.99 23.07
N VAL A 163 -16.75 -17.24 23.09
CA VAL A 163 -16.30 -18.25 22.13
C VAL A 163 -17.45 -18.54 21.17
N TYR A 164 -17.25 -18.24 19.89
CA TYR A 164 -18.19 -18.55 18.81
C TYR A 164 -17.65 -19.70 17.98
N ALA A 165 -18.50 -20.67 17.61
CA ALA A 165 -18.10 -21.78 16.75
C ALA A 165 -19.23 -22.23 15.81
N ASP A 166 -18.87 -22.78 14.64
CA ASP A 166 -19.80 -23.36 13.65
C ASP A 166 -20.20 -24.82 13.96
N GLY A 167 -19.55 -25.44 14.95
CA GLY A 167 -19.60 -26.88 15.19
C GLY A 167 -19.33 -27.27 16.64
N GLU A 168 -19.23 -28.58 16.87
CA GLU A 168 -18.76 -29.16 18.14
C GLU A 168 -17.43 -29.89 17.94
N GLY A 169 -16.57 -29.86 18.96
CA GLY A 169 -15.27 -30.55 18.92
C GLY A 169 -14.16 -29.73 18.26
N ASP A 170 -13.00 -30.35 18.12
CA ASP A 170 -11.75 -29.67 17.75
C ASP A 170 -11.68 -29.27 16.27
N ASP A 171 -12.55 -29.85 15.43
CA ASP A 171 -12.61 -29.55 13.99
C ASP A 171 -13.49 -28.32 13.66
N ALA A 172 -14.17 -27.75 14.67
CA ALA A 172 -15.03 -26.60 14.49
C ALA A 172 -14.22 -25.30 14.24
N THR A 173 -14.67 -24.50 13.28
CA THR A 173 -14.14 -23.15 13.09
C THR A 173 -14.53 -22.33 14.31
N THR A 174 -13.53 -21.79 15.01
CA THR A 174 -13.73 -21.06 16.26
C THR A 174 -13.18 -19.64 16.17
N VAL A 175 -13.94 -18.67 16.68
CA VAL A 175 -13.52 -17.28 16.88
C VAL A 175 -13.71 -16.92 18.34
N THR A 176 -12.65 -16.43 18.97
CA THR A 176 -12.71 -15.87 20.33
C THR A 176 -12.82 -14.36 20.26
N VAL A 177 -13.84 -13.79 20.91
CA VAL A 177 -14.04 -12.34 21.01
C VAL A 177 -13.93 -11.95 22.47
N VAL A 178 -12.97 -11.09 22.81
CA VAL A 178 -12.98 -10.39 24.09
C VAL A 178 -13.76 -9.10 23.89
N ALA A 179 -14.82 -8.89 24.66
CA ALA A 179 -15.66 -7.70 24.61
C ALA A 179 -15.66 -7.01 25.97
N GLY A 180 -15.50 -5.69 26.00
CA GLY A 180 -15.44 -4.93 27.23
C GLY A 180 -16.07 -3.55 27.09
N GLN A 181 -16.44 -2.99 28.24
CA GLN A 181 -17.05 -1.67 28.33
C GLN A 181 -16.26 -0.75 29.25
N TRP A 182 -16.11 0.51 28.85
CA TRP A 182 -15.47 1.57 29.64
C TRP A 182 -16.48 2.61 30.11
N ALA A 183 -16.10 3.39 31.12
CA ALA A 183 -16.97 4.44 31.64
C ALA A 183 -17.14 5.61 30.66
N THR A 184 -16.12 5.85 29.81
CA THR A 184 -16.14 6.94 28.83
C THR A 184 -15.59 6.52 27.48
N VAL A 185 -15.98 7.28 26.45
CA VAL A 185 -15.48 7.09 25.08
C VAL A 185 -13.97 7.28 24.99
N ALA A 186 -13.41 8.27 25.70
CA ALA A 186 -11.98 8.57 25.68
C ALA A 186 -11.15 7.43 26.31
N GLU A 187 -11.66 6.78 27.36
CA GLU A 187 -11.03 5.61 27.95
C GLU A 187 -11.09 4.41 26.99
N ALA A 188 -12.24 4.16 26.36
CA ALA A 188 -12.37 3.11 25.34
C ALA A 188 -11.44 3.35 24.13
N GLU A 189 -11.29 4.59 23.67
CA GLU A 189 -10.36 4.95 22.59
C GLU A 189 -8.91 4.66 22.97
N THR A 190 -8.51 5.00 24.19
CA THR A 190 -7.15 4.71 24.69
C THR A 190 -6.93 3.20 24.77
N ALA A 191 -7.87 2.46 25.34
CA ALA A 191 -7.78 1.01 25.44
C ALA A 191 -7.71 0.32 24.08
N ALA A 192 -8.55 0.74 23.12
CA ALA A 192 -8.51 0.22 21.75
C ALA A 192 -7.15 0.48 21.08
N ALA A 193 -6.60 1.69 21.23
CA ALA A 193 -5.29 2.02 20.67
C ALA A 193 -4.17 1.16 21.28
N ASP A 194 -4.19 0.96 22.61
CA ASP A 194 -3.22 0.10 23.31
C ASP A 194 -3.35 -1.37 22.88
N LEU A 195 -4.58 -1.87 22.70
CA LEU A 195 -4.84 -3.24 22.23
C LEU A 195 -4.36 -3.45 20.79
N VAL A 196 -4.58 -2.48 19.90
CA VAL A 196 -4.06 -2.53 18.53
C VAL A 196 -2.54 -2.54 18.54
N ALA A 197 -1.91 -1.66 19.32
CA ALA A 197 -0.46 -1.62 19.45
C ALA A 197 0.12 -2.93 20.01
N ALA A 198 -0.58 -3.56 20.96
CA ALA A 198 -0.19 -4.86 21.52
C ALA A 198 -0.35 -6.02 20.52
N ALA A 199 -1.36 -5.96 19.63
CA ALA A 199 -1.56 -6.96 18.59
C ALA A 199 -0.48 -6.88 17.49
N GLY A 200 0.10 -5.70 17.25
CA GLY A 200 1.12 -5.47 16.23
C GLY A 200 0.67 -4.50 15.14
N GLU A 201 1.44 -4.44 14.04
CA GLU A 201 1.17 -3.51 12.94
C GLU A 201 -0.10 -3.90 12.16
N PRO A 202 -1.12 -3.02 12.08
CA PRO A 202 -2.33 -3.30 11.33
C PRO A 202 -2.06 -3.36 9.82
N THR A 203 -2.72 -4.29 9.15
CA THR A 203 -2.76 -4.37 7.68
C THR A 203 -3.94 -3.64 7.06
N ASP A 204 -5.00 -3.44 7.85
CA ASP A 204 -6.17 -2.66 7.45
C ASP A 204 -6.72 -1.88 8.65
N THR A 205 -7.27 -0.70 8.39
CA THR A 205 -7.85 0.18 9.41
C THR A 205 -8.94 1.03 8.79
N GLY A 206 -9.95 1.38 9.57
CA GLY A 206 -10.97 2.30 9.10
C GLY A 206 -11.93 2.76 10.19
N ASP A 207 -12.96 3.46 9.75
CA ASP A 207 -14.03 3.94 10.59
C ASP A 207 -15.10 2.88 10.79
N VAL A 208 -15.65 2.81 11.99
CA VAL A 208 -16.87 2.07 12.30
C VAL A 208 -18.02 3.05 12.22
N GLU A 209 -18.99 2.81 11.35
CA GLU A 209 -20.14 3.70 11.14
C GLU A 209 -21.45 3.03 11.61
N VAL A 210 -22.29 3.80 12.31
CA VAL A 210 -23.65 3.42 12.68
C VAL A 210 -24.60 4.44 12.10
N ALA A 211 -25.54 3.99 11.26
CA ALA A 211 -26.48 4.87 10.55
C ALA A 211 -25.81 6.01 9.74
N GLY A 212 -24.59 5.78 9.24
CA GLY A 212 -23.81 6.77 8.48
C GLY A 212 -23.05 7.80 9.33
N GLU A 213 -23.03 7.64 10.65
CA GLU A 213 -22.21 8.43 11.56
C GLU A 213 -21.05 7.59 12.10
N ARG A 214 -19.86 8.19 12.22
CA ARG A 214 -18.70 7.52 12.81
C ARG A 214 -18.93 7.24 14.29
N ALA A 215 -19.07 5.97 14.63
CA ALA A 215 -19.27 5.45 15.97
C ALA A 215 -17.96 4.96 16.63
N GLY A 216 -16.94 4.65 15.81
CA GLY A 216 -15.60 4.33 16.28
C GLY A 216 -14.64 3.98 15.15
N THR A 217 -13.70 3.07 15.41
CA THR A 217 -12.64 2.66 14.47
C THR A 217 -12.39 1.17 14.57
N TYR A 218 -11.87 0.57 13.52
CA TYR A 218 -11.39 -0.81 13.50
C TYR A 218 -9.94 -0.89 13.00
N ALA A 219 -9.26 -1.96 13.39
CA ALA A 219 -7.95 -2.34 12.90
C ALA A 219 -7.84 -3.87 12.79
N VAL A 220 -7.30 -4.36 11.67
CA VAL A 220 -7.02 -5.77 11.41
C VAL A 220 -5.52 -5.98 11.50
N THR A 221 -5.08 -6.86 12.39
CA THR A 221 -3.67 -7.16 12.62
C THR A 221 -3.40 -8.66 12.43
N PRO A 222 -2.43 -9.05 11.61
CA PRO A 222 -2.05 -10.46 11.45
C PRO A 222 -1.49 -11.05 12.75
N ALA A 223 -1.92 -12.27 13.12
CA ALA A 223 -1.46 -12.96 14.33
C ALA A 223 -0.51 -14.14 14.04
N GLY A 224 -0.22 -14.41 12.76
CA GLY A 224 0.59 -15.56 12.31
C GLY A 224 -0.26 -16.80 12.03
N ASP A 225 0.31 -17.79 11.35
CA ASP A 225 -0.32 -19.11 11.08
C ASP A 225 -1.72 -19.05 10.43
N GLY A 226 -1.98 -18.02 9.62
CA GLY A 226 -3.28 -17.81 8.97
C GLY A 226 -4.36 -17.20 9.88
N LEU A 227 -3.98 -16.80 11.10
CA LEU A 227 -4.85 -16.11 12.05
C LEU A 227 -4.72 -14.59 11.92
N ALA A 228 -5.78 -13.90 12.31
CA ALA A 228 -5.77 -12.45 12.49
C ALA A 228 -6.52 -12.05 13.76
N THR A 229 -6.23 -10.85 14.23
CA THR A 229 -6.93 -10.17 15.31
C THR A 229 -7.58 -8.91 14.75
N VAL A 230 -8.89 -8.77 14.93
CA VAL A 230 -9.62 -7.54 14.60
C VAL A 230 -10.01 -6.85 15.89
N THR A 231 -9.53 -5.62 16.07
CA THR A 231 -9.91 -4.77 17.21
C THR A 231 -10.80 -3.66 16.71
N TRP A 232 -11.99 -3.49 17.29
CA TRP A 232 -12.90 -2.40 16.94
C TRP A 232 -13.57 -1.80 18.16
N ARG A 233 -14.04 -0.56 17.99
CA ARG A 233 -14.74 0.21 19.02
C ARG A 233 -16.05 0.73 18.49
N ASN A 234 -17.08 0.71 19.34
CA ASN A 234 -18.30 1.48 19.17
C ASN A 234 -18.61 2.23 20.47
N GLY A 235 -18.48 3.55 20.46
CA GLY A 235 -18.70 4.37 21.65
C GLY A 235 -17.78 3.97 22.81
N THR A 236 -18.38 3.42 23.88
CA THR A 236 -17.68 2.95 25.08
C THR A 236 -17.32 1.46 25.06
N ALA A 237 -17.75 0.71 24.04
CA ALA A 237 -17.47 -0.70 23.89
C ALA A 237 -16.22 -0.90 23.02
N VAL A 238 -15.32 -1.77 23.45
CA VAL A 238 -14.18 -2.26 22.64
C VAL A 238 -14.31 -3.77 22.53
N LEU A 239 -14.02 -4.29 21.35
CA LEU A 239 -14.03 -5.72 21.07
C LEU A 239 -12.74 -6.09 20.34
N GLN A 240 -12.23 -7.27 20.65
CA GLN A 240 -11.07 -7.86 19.99
C GLN A 240 -11.38 -9.31 19.65
N ALA A 241 -11.55 -9.59 18.36
CA ALA A 241 -11.79 -10.93 17.85
C ALA A 241 -10.48 -11.54 17.34
N THR A 242 -10.25 -12.82 17.63
CA THR A 242 -9.10 -13.59 17.13
C THR A 242 -9.58 -14.92 16.58
N GLY A 243 -9.08 -15.29 15.40
CA GLY A 243 -9.44 -16.53 14.70
C GLY A 243 -8.80 -16.61 13.32
N PRO A 244 -9.24 -17.55 12.45
CA PRO A 244 -8.82 -17.59 11.04
C PRO A 244 -9.07 -16.23 10.36
N ALA A 245 -8.11 -15.76 9.56
CA ALA A 245 -8.08 -14.38 9.09
C ALA A 245 -9.27 -13.99 8.21
N ASP A 246 -9.73 -14.89 7.36
CA ASP A 246 -10.95 -14.76 6.56
C ASP A 246 -12.20 -14.70 7.46
N VAL A 247 -12.33 -15.66 8.38
CA VAL A 247 -13.49 -15.79 9.25
C VAL A 247 -13.62 -14.60 10.20
N VAL A 248 -12.53 -14.15 10.83
CA VAL A 248 -12.58 -13.05 11.81
C VAL A 248 -12.94 -11.71 11.16
N THR A 249 -12.54 -11.50 9.90
CA THR A 249 -12.89 -10.30 9.14
C THR A 249 -14.37 -10.30 8.78
N ASP A 250 -14.91 -11.45 8.38
CA ASP A 250 -16.34 -11.63 8.11
C ASP A 250 -17.17 -11.47 9.40
N VAL A 251 -16.68 -12.01 10.53
CA VAL A 251 -17.30 -11.81 11.86
C VAL A 251 -17.37 -10.35 12.22
N TYR A 252 -16.29 -9.57 12.04
CA TYR A 252 -16.31 -8.14 12.28
C TYR A 252 -17.35 -7.43 11.40
N ALA A 253 -17.38 -7.73 10.11
CA ALA A 253 -18.29 -7.11 9.16
C ALA A 253 -19.78 -7.42 9.45
N ALA A 254 -20.06 -8.60 10.00
CA ALA A 254 -21.40 -9.05 10.38
C ALA A 254 -21.77 -8.76 11.84
N TYR A 255 -20.83 -8.27 12.66
CA TYR A 255 -21.08 -8.03 14.07
C TYR A 255 -22.05 -6.86 14.23
N PRO A 256 -23.15 -7.01 14.99
CA PRO A 256 -24.07 -5.92 15.23
C PRO A 256 -23.36 -4.80 16.00
N LEU A 257 -23.40 -3.59 15.44
CA LEU A 257 -22.81 -2.37 16.00
C LEU A 257 -23.81 -1.63 16.90
#